data_AF-A0A919BLU7-F1
#
_entry.id   AF-A0A919BLU7-F1
#
_cell.length_a   1.000
_cell.length_b   1.000
_cell.length_c   1.000
_cell.angle_alpha   90.00
_cell.angle_beta   90.00
_cell.angle_gamma   90.00
#
_symmetry.space_group_name_H-M   'P 1'
#
loop_
_entity.id
_entity.type
_entity.pdbx_description
1 polymer ?
#
loop_
_entity_poly.entity_id
_entity_poly.type
_entity_poly.pdbx_seq_one_letter_code
_entity_poly.pdbx_strand_id
1 'polypeptide(L)'
;MNRLIVLLILCGLSTGVIAKDFAKERQEKLAAKLISQQVKQQIPVASSVKSLITRYPEKAELFLSVALDRYPDQYKEIMIAAMDAEPVLVCEVLDVMLEANVAPVEELVALAIEAEPAYAQELVSVAATKLPGDLENILRIAITTEPLLSESVVDKTMESFPDKLVAILTSAIDVMPEQVAAFIKSAMNITPEENSRLVSETIKQLEQKHVQKIVAGAVAAGMKEEDAINAALEAGVSKEQLAKNN
;
A
#
# COMPACT_ATOMS: atom_id res chain seq x y z
N MET A 1 25.13 -15.35 47.66
CA MET A 1 24.29 -16.23 46.81
C MET A 1 23.67 -15.50 45.61
N ASN A 2 23.40 -14.18 45.69
CA ASN A 2 22.71 -13.45 44.59
C ASN A 2 23.55 -13.19 43.32
N ARG A 3 24.89 -13.13 43.39
CA ARG A 3 25.72 -12.86 42.19
C ARG A 3 25.90 -14.06 41.25
N LEU A 4 25.82 -15.28 41.77
CA LEU A 4 25.98 -16.50 40.96
C LEU A 4 24.70 -16.82 40.15
N ILE A 5 23.53 -16.51 40.71
CA ILE A 5 22.23 -16.70 40.05
C ILE A 5 22.08 -15.71 38.89
N VAL A 6 22.51 -14.45 39.06
CA VAL A 6 22.51 -13.44 37.97
C VAL A 6 23.42 -13.83 36.81
N LEU A 7 24.56 -14.47 37.09
CA LEU A 7 25.53 -14.90 36.07
C LEU A 7 25.04 -16.13 35.28
N LEU A 8 24.30 -17.05 35.93
CA LEU A 8 23.66 -18.19 35.28
C LEU A 8 22.46 -17.79 34.40
N ILE A 9 21.70 -16.77 34.80
CA ILE A 9 20.60 -16.23 33.99
C ILE A 9 21.12 -15.48 32.76
N LEU A 10 22.25 -14.76 32.86
CA LEU A 10 22.87 -14.08 31.72
C LEU A 10 23.42 -15.05 30.65
N CYS A 11 24.00 -16.19 31.06
CA CYS A 11 24.52 -17.18 30.11
C CYS A 11 23.40 -17.92 29.35
N GLY A 12 22.25 -18.18 29.99
CA GLY A 12 21.11 -18.85 29.37
C GLY A 12 20.43 -18.04 28.26
N LEU A 13 20.52 -16.70 28.31
CA LEU A 13 20.00 -15.82 27.25
C LEU A 13 20.92 -15.77 26.03
N SER A 14 22.24 -15.94 26.22
CA SER A 14 23.22 -15.87 25.13
C SER A 14 23.22 -17.11 24.21
N THR A 15 22.92 -18.29 24.75
CA THR A 15 22.88 -19.55 23.96
C THR A 15 21.62 -19.68 23.11
N GLY A 16 20.50 -19.09 23.55
CA GLY A 16 19.24 -19.08 22.78
C GLY A 16 19.33 -18.30 21.47
N VAL A 17 20.09 -17.19 21.45
CA VAL A 17 20.33 -16.38 20.25
C VAL A 17 21.17 -17.17 19.23
N ILE A 18 22.28 -17.78 19.66
CA ILE A 18 23.18 -18.55 18.78
C ILE A 18 22.46 -19.77 18.15
N ALA A 19 21.59 -20.46 18.90
CA ALA A 19 20.85 -21.62 18.39
C ALA A 19 19.81 -21.24 17.32
N LYS A 20 19.14 -20.08 17.49
CA LYS A 20 18.15 -19.56 16.53
C LYS A 20 18.82 -19.19 15.20
N ASP A 21 19.97 -18.51 15.26
CA ASP A 21 20.71 -18.09 14.06
C ASP A 21 21.23 -19.29 13.26
N PHE A 22 21.75 -20.31 13.94
CA PHE A 22 22.20 -21.54 13.29
C PHE A 22 21.05 -22.31 12.60
N ALA A 23 19.86 -22.34 13.22
CA ALA A 23 18.68 -22.97 12.64
C ALA A 23 18.20 -22.22 11.39
N LYS A 24 18.18 -20.88 11.43
CA LYS A 24 17.81 -20.02 10.30
C LYS A 24 18.76 -20.23 9.12
N GLU A 25 20.08 -20.16 9.36
CA GLU A 25 21.10 -20.37 8.33
C GLU A 25 20.97 -21.75 7.65
N ARG A 26 20.63 -22.80 8.42
CA ARG A 26 20.42 -24.14 7.87
C ARG A 26 19.19 -24.21 6.97
N GLN A 27 18.11 -23.53 7.35
CA GLN A 27 16.88 -23.45 6.55
C GLN A 27 17.12 -22.70 5.25
N GLU A 28 17.82 -21.56 5.30
CA GLU A 28 18.23 -20.79 4.11
C GLU A 28 19.09 -21.63 3.15
N LYS A 29 20.09 -22.36 3.67
CA LYS A 29 20.91 -23.28 2.86
C LYS A 29 20.10 -24.38 2.21
N LEU A 30 19.10 -24.92 2.91
CA LEU A 30 18.23 -25.95 2.36
C LEU A 30 17.32 -25.38 1.26
N ALA A 31 16.65 -24.25 1.51
CA ALA A 31 15.83 -23.55 0.53
C ALA A 31 16.64 -23.20 -0.73
N ALA A 32 17.84 -22.64 -0.53
CA ALA A 32 18.79 -22.35 -1.58
C ALA A 32 19.11 -23.57 -2.44
N LYS A 33 19.39 -24.71 -1.79
CA LYS A 33 19.71 -25.96 -2.47
C LYS A 33 18.52 -26.47 -3.27
N LEU A 34 17.31 -26.43 -2.71
CA LEU A 34 16.09 -26.86 -3.39
C LEU A 34 15.83 -26.03 -4.66
N ILE A 35 15.83 -24.71 -4.54
CA ILE A 35 15.58 -23.81 -5.69
C ILE A 35 16.69 -23.98 -6.74
N SER A 36 17.96 -23.94 -6.32
CA SER A 36 19.09 -24.07 -7.26
C SER A 36 19.12 -25.43 -7.95
N GLN A 37 18.66 -26.49 -7.28
CA GLN A 37 18.58 -27.82 -7.87
C GLN A 37 17.49 -27.90 -8.94
N GLN A 38 16.31 -27.31 -8.70
CA GLN A 38 15.23 -27.26 -9.69
C GLN A 38 15.64 -26.43 -10.92
N VAL A 39 16.27 -25.27 -10.72
CA VAL A 39 16.78 -24.44 -11.82
C VAL A 39 17.86 -25.15 -12.64
N LYS A 40 18.76 -25.92 -11.99
CA LYS A 40 19.73 -26.77 -12.70
C LYS A 40 19.08 -27.87 -13.55
N GLN A 41 17.87 -28.27 -13.20
CA GLN A 41 17.04 -29.21 -13.98
C GLN A 41 16.18 -28.50 -15.02
N GLN A 42 16.48 -27.23 -15.33
CA GLN A 42 15.77 -26.40 -16.31
C GLN A 42 14.33 -26.06 -15.92
N ILE A 43 13.97 -26.18 -14.63
CA ILE A 43 12.69 -25.68 -14.11
C ILE A 43 12.85 -24.16 -13.86
N PRO A 44 11.95 -23.30 -14.36
CA PRO A 44 12.02 -21.87 -14.08
C PRO A 44 12.01 -21.57 -12.58
N VAL A 45 12.71 -20.50 -12.15
CA VAL A 45 12.74 -20.10 -10.73
C VAL A 45 11.34 -19.83 -10.20
N ALA A 46 10.50 -19.14 -10.99
CA ALA A 46 9.10 -18.86 -10.68
C ALA A 46 8.29 -20.14 -10.39
N SER A 47 8.40 -21.15 -11.27
CA SER A 47 7.75 -22.45 -11.06
C SER A 47 8.26 -23.16 -9.81
N SER A 48 9.56 -23.00 -9.52
CA SER A 48 10.17 -23.56 -8.31
C SER A 48 9.61 -22.92 -7.06
N VAL A 49 9.58 -21.58 -7.01
CA VAL A 49 9.00 -20.78 -5.91
C VAL A 49 7.54 -21.14 -5.70
N LYS A 50 6.73 -21.14 -6.77
CA LYS A 50 5.31 -21.51 -6.70
C LYS A 50 5.12 -22.89 -6.06
N SER A 51 5.83 -23.90 -6.54
CA SER A 51 5.71 -25.27 -6.01
C SER A 51 6.10 -25.40 -4.54
N LEU A 52 7.08 -24.61 -4.08
CA LEU A 52 7.56 -24.63 -2.70
C LEU A 52 6.59 -23.90 -1.78
N ILE A 53 6.09 -22.73 -2.18
CA ILE A 53 5.12 -21.96 -1.41
C ILE A 53 3.79 -22.71 -1.30
N THR A 54 3.27 -23.27 -2.40
CA THR A 54 2.05 -24.10 -2.36
C THR A 54 2.17 -25.28 -1.38
N ARG A 55 3.37 -25.83 -1.21
CA ARG A 55 3.60 -26.98 -0.32
C ARG A 55 3.88 -26.58 1.13
N TYR A 56 4.50 -25.43 1.33
CA TYR A 56 4.95 -24.92 2.63
C TYR A 56 4.66 -23.41 2.71
N PRO A 57 3.37 -23.01 2.75
CA PRO A 57 2.99 -21.59 2.72
C PRO A 57 3.57 -20.82 3.91
N GLU A 58 3.78 -21.47 5.05
CA GLU A 58 4.41 -20.89 6.25
C GLU A 58 5.90 -20.57 6.10
N LYS A 59 6.47 -20.86 4.92
CA LYS A 59 7.86 -20.59 4.54
C LYS A 59 7.95 -19.68 3.32
N ALA A 60 6.87 -18.98 2.96
CA ALA A 60 6.85 -18.08 1.81
C ALA A 60 7.97 -17.04 1.86
N GLU A 61 8.10 -16.29 2.96
CA GLU A 61 9.19 -15.32 3.18
C GLU A 61 10.58 -15.92 2.93
N LEU A 62 10.83 -17.13 3.45
CA LEU A 62 12.12 -17.80 3.29
C LEU A 62 12.39 -18.16 1.82
N PHE A 63 11.41 -18.68 1.09
CA PHE A 63 11.63 -19.04 -0.32
C PHE A 63 11.76 -17.81 -1.21
N LEU A 64 10.98 -16.76 -0.94
CA LEU A 64 11.05 -15.50 -1.65
C LEU A 64 12.41 -14.83 -1.48
N SER A 65 12.84 -14.60 -0.23
CA SER A 65 14.16 -13.99 0.06
C SER A 65 15.29 -14.75 -0.62
N VAL A 66 15.32 -16.08 -0.48
CA VAL A 66 16.34 -16.95 -1.09
C VAL A 66 16.31 -16.92 -2.62
N ALA A 67 15.14 -16.75 -3.23
CA ALA A 67 14.97 -16.64 -4.68
C ALA A 67 15.42 -15.27 -5.19
N LEU A 68 14.99 -14.19 -4.55
CA LEU A 68 15.34 -12.81 -4.90
C LEU A 68 16.85 -12.57 -4.74
N ASP A 69 17.47 -13.11 -3.68
CA ASP A 69 18.92 -13.03 -3.48
C ASP A 69 19.73 -13.67 -4.61
N ARG A 70 19.18 -14.71 -5.26
CA ARG A 70 19.88 -15.49 -6.30
C ARG A 70 19.53 -15.07 -7.71
N TYR A 71 18.30 -14.62 -7.91
CA TYR A 71 17.74 -14.32 -9.22
C TYR A 71 17.01 -12.96 -9.17
N PRO A 72 17.68 -11.87 -8.74
CA PRO A 72 17.03 -10.57 -8.56
C PRO A 72 16.43 -10.05 -9.88
N ASP A 73 17.05 -10.37 -11.02
CA ASP A 73 16.56 -9.95 -12.34
C ASP A 73 15.24 -10.65 -12.77
N GLN A 74 14.81 -11.68 -12.04
CA GLN A 74 13.55 -12.42 -12.27
C GLN A 74 12.49 -12.10 -11.21
N TYR A 75 12.62 -10.95 -10.53
CA TYR A 75 11.73 -10.56 -9.43
C TYR A 75 10.25 -10.56 -9.84
N LYS A 76 9.92 -10.14 -11.07
CA LYS A 76 8.53 -10.09 -11.55
C LYS A 76 7.89 -11.48 -11.56
N GLU A 77 8.55 -12.44 -12.20
CA GLU A 77 8.04 -13.79 -12.32
C GLU A 77 8.03 -14.50 -10.96
N ILE A 78 9.01 -14.22 -10.10
CA ILE A 78 9.05 -14.75 -8.72
C ILE A 78 7.86 -14.23 -7.91
N MET A 79 7.61 -12.92 -7.96
CA MET A 79 6.54 -12.25 -7.23
C MET A 79 5.17 -12.78 -7.65
N ILE A 80 4.88 -12.76 -8.96
CA ILE A 80 3.60 -13.24 -9.50
C ILE A 80 3.42 -14.71 -9.13
N ALA A 81 4.45 -15.54 -9.29
CA ALA A 81 4.37 -16.96 -8.99
C ALA A 81 4.14 -17.26 -7.50
N ALA A 82 4.60 -16.38 -6.60
CA ALA A 82 4.35 -16.50 -5.17
C ALA A 82 2.91 -16.10 -4.79
N MET A 83 2.40 -15.00 -5.36
CA MET A 83 1.00 -14.58 -5.16
C MET A 83 0.02 -15.64 -5.68
N ASP A 84 0.28 -16.13 -6.89
CA ASP A 84 -0.43 -17.26 -7.50
C ASP A 84 -0.41 -18.54 -6.66
N ALA A 85 0.65 -18.76 -5.87
CA ALA A 85 0.82 -19.99 -5.10
C ALA A 85 -0.13 -20.02 -3.90
N GLU A 86 -0.37 -18.85 -3.30
CA GLU A 86 -1.18 -18.68 -2.11
C GLU A 86 -1.65 -17.20 -2.02
N PRO A 87 -2.80 -16.86 -2.63
CA PRO A 87 -3.28 -15.47 -2.73
C PRO A 87 -3.45 -14.76 -1.38
N VAL A 88 -3.75 -15.49 -0.30
CA VAL A 88 -3.91 -14.89 1.04
C VAL A 88 -2.60 -14.29 1.57
N LEU A 89 -1.45 -14.67 1.00
CA LEU A 89 -0.13 -14.16 1.39
C LEU A 89 0.30 -12.93 0.58
N VAL A 90 -0.51 -12.42 -0.35
CA VAL A 90 -0.13 -11.32 -1.27
C VAL A 90 0.49 -10.10 -0.55
N CYS A 91 -0.02 -9.75 0.63
CA CYS A 91 0.53 -8.68 1.47
C CYS A 91 1.94 -8.99 1.99
N GLU A 92 2.17 -10.23 2.46
CA GLU A 92 3.48 -10.70 2.90
C GLU A 92 4.45 -10.79 1.71
N VAL A 93 3.97 -11.23 0.54
CA VAL A 93 4.78 -11.23 -0.67
C VAL A 93 5.24 -9.81 -1.01
N LEU A 94 4.32 -8.84 -1.08
CA LEU A 94 4.68 -7.45 -1.36
C LEU A 94 5.65 -6.90 -0.30
N ASP A 95 5.46 -7.23 0.97
CA ASP A 95 6.35 -6.81 2.06
C ASP A 95 7.80 -7.25 1.80
N VAL A 96 7.98 -8.54 1.48
CA VAL A 96 9.31 -9.10 1.16
C VAL A 96 9.92 -8.44 -0.07
N MET A 97 9.11 -8.15 -1.10
CA MET A 97 9.59 -7.50 -2.32
C MET A 97 10.08 -6.07 -2.06
N LEU A 98 9.34 -5.30 -1.24
CA LEU A 98 9.71 -3.94 -0.84
C LEU A 98 10.98 -3.95 0.01
N GLU A 99 11.12 -4.90 0.94
CA GLU A 99 12.33 -5.05 1.76
C GLU A 99 13.56 -5.47 0.96
N ALA A 100 13.37 -6.33 -0.05
CA ALA A 100 14.44 -6.76 -0.94
C ALA A 100 14.92 -5.63 -1.87
N ASN A 101 14.13 -4.57 -2.06
CA ASN A 101 14.45 -3.40 -2.88
C ASN A 101 14.96 -3.77 -4.29
N VAL A 102 14.29 -4.73 -4.92
CA VAL A 102 14.66 -5.28 -6.23
C VAL A 102 14.14 -4.46 -7.41
N ALA A 103 13.18 -3.56 -7.17
CA ALA A 103 12.59 -2.67 -8.17
C ALA A 103 11.99 -1.42 -7.50
N PRO A 104 11.64 -0.38 -8.29
CA PRO A 104 10.88 0.76 -7.78
C PRO A 104 9.55 0.34 -7.16
N VAL A 105 9.14 1.03 -6.12
CA VAL A 105 7.93 0.75 -5.34
C VAL A 105 6.70 0.76 -6.23
N GLU A 106 6.68 1.69 -7.19
CA GLU A 106 5.58 1.88 -8.12
C GLU A 106 5.32 0.63 -8.95
N GLU A 107 6.40 0.00 -9.41
CA GLU A 107 6.34 -1.19 -10.21
C GLU A 107 5.90 -2.40 -9.38
N LEU A 108 6.41 -2.53 -8.15
CA LEU A 108 6.02 -3.61 -7.25
C LEU A 108 4.54 -3.50 -6.86
N VAL A 109 4.06 -2.31 -6.49
CA VAL A 109 2.64 -2.12 -6.15
C VAL A 109 1.74 -2.39 -7.34
N ALA A 110 2.09 -1.90 -8.54
CA ALA A 110 1.31 -2.19 -9.74
C ALA A 110 1.24 -3.69 -10.04
N LEU A 111 2.39 -4.39 -10.01
CA LEU A 111 2.43 -5.85 -10.22
C LEU A 111 1.59 -6.62 -9.21
N ALA A 112 1.62 -6.21 -7.94
CA ALA A 112 0.82 -6.84 -6.89
C ALA A 112 -0.68 -6.69 -7.15
N ILE A 113 -1.12 -5.48 -7.50
CA ILE A 113 -2.53 -5.17 -7.75
C ILE A 113 -3.00 -5.85 -9.02
N GLU A 114 -2.17 -5.90 -10.08
CA GLU A 114 -2.50 -6.63 -11.31
C GLU A 114 -2.63 -8.13 -11.08
N ALA A 115 -1.77 -8.71 -10.25
CA ALA A 115 -1.80 -10.13 -9.93
C ALA A 115 -3.01 -10.49 -9.06
N GLU A 116 -3.31 -9.68 -8.05
CA GLU A 116 -4.37 -9.96 -7.07
C GLU A 116 -5.25 -8.71 -6.81
N PRO A 117 -6.09 -8.28 -7.77
CA PRO A 117 -6.87 -7.03 -7.66
C PRO A 117 -7.79 -6.99 -6.44
N ALA A 118 -8.32 -8.14 -6.02
CA ALA A 118 -9.20 -8.25 -4.87
C ALA A 118 -8.57 -7.76 -3.55
N TYR A 119 -7.24 -7.67 -3.48
CA TYR A 119 -6.48 -7.21 -2.32
C TYR A 119 -5.91 -5.80 -2.50
N ALA A 120 -6.38 -5.02 -3.48
CA ALA A 120 -5.83 -3.69 -3.76
C ALA A 120 -5.83 -2.75 -2.54
N GLN A 121 -6.86 -2.82 -1.69
CA GLN A 121 -6.96 -2.01 -0.47
C GLN A 121 -5.86 -2.35 0.54
N GLU A 122 -5.65 -3.65 0.79
CA GLU A 122 -4.65 -4.15 1.73
C GLU A 122 -3.24 -3.89 1.19
N LEU A 123 -3.01 -4.09 -0.11
CA LEU A 123 -1.73 -3.84 -0.77
C LEU A 123 -1.31 -2.37 -0.68
N VAL A 124 -2.25 -1.44 -0.94
CA VAL A 124 -2.01 0.00 -0.74
C VAL A 124 -1.68 0.30 0.72
N SER A 125 -2.41 -0.31 1.66
CA SER A 125 -2.18 -0.09 3.09
C SER A 125 -0.80 -0.57 3.54
N VAL A 126 -0.35 -1.74 3.07
CA VAL A 126 0.99 -2.29 3.34
C VAL A 126 2.07 -1.36 2.79
N ALA A 127 1.97 -1.01 1.51
CA ALA A 127 2.96 -0.16 0.85
C ALA A 127 3.03 1.22 1.51
N ALA A 128 1.89 1.86 1.74
CA ALA A 128 1.81 3.19 2.37
C ALA A 128 2.29 3.18 3.83
N THR A 129 2.11 2.07 4.56
CA THR A 129 2.63 1.95 5.92
C THR A 129 4.16 1.88 5.96
N LYS A 130 4.77 1.14 5.02
CA LYS A 130 6.23 1.07 4.91
C LYS A 130 6.84 2.36 4.36
N LEU A 131 6.13 3.04 3.46
CA LEU A 131 6.61 4.19 2.71
C LEU A 131 5.61 5.36 2.82
N PRO A 132 5.41 5.92 4.01
CA PRO A 132 4.39 6.94 4.24
C PRO A 132 4.64 8.25 3.49
N GLY A 133 5.89 8.49 3.06
CA GLY A 133 6.26 9.62 2.21
C GLY A 133 5.79 9.48 0.76
N ASP A 134 5.40 8.29 0.32
CA ASP A 134 5.03 7.99 -1.07
C ASP A 134 3.53 7.65 -1.24
N LEU A 135 2.73 7.92 -0.20
CA LEU A 135 1.30 7.60 -0.13
C LEU A 135 0.52 8.04 -1.37
N GLU A 136 0.70 9.29 -1.83
CA GLU A 136 -0.02 9.85 -2.98
C GLU A 136 0.32 9.11 -4.29
N ASN A 137 1.58 8.70 -4.45
CA ASN A 137 2.04 7.95 -5.61
C ASN A 137 1.48 6.52 -5.60
N ILE A 138 1.60 5.84 -4.46
CA ILE A 138 1.05 4.50 -4.24
C ILE A 138 -0.46 4.50 -4.53
N LEU A 139 -1.19 5.47 -4.00
CA LEU A 139 -2.63 5.61 -4.23
C LEU A 139 -2.94 5.83 -5.71
N ARG A 140 -2.24 6.77 -6.37
CA ARG A 140 -2.41 7.05 -7.79
C ARG A 140 -2.20 5.79 -8.64
N ILE A 141 -1.19 4.99 -8.31
CA ILE A 141 -0.90 3.74 -9.02
C ILE A 141 -2.06 2.78 -8.83
N ALA A 142 -2.51 2.56 -7.61
CA ALA A 142 -3.59 1.64 -7.34
C ALA A 142 -4.89 1.99 -8.10
N ILE A 143 -5.31 3.26 -8.06
CA ILE A 143 -6.53 3.69 -8.75
C ILE A 143 -6.38 3.73 -10.28
N THR A 144 -5.16 3.84 -10.79
CA THR A 144 -4.88 3.77 -12.24
C THR A 144 -4.82 2.32 -12.72
N THR A 145 -4.22 1.43 -11.93
CA THR A 145 -4.05 0.01 -12.22
C THR A 145 -5.37 -0.75 -12.11
N GLU A 146 -6.16 -0.50 -11.06
CA GLU A 146 -7.48 -1.11 -10.87
C GLU A 146 -8.58 -0.05 -10.64
N PRO A 147 -9.04 0.63 -11.70
CA PRO A 147 -10.02 1.71 -11.58
C PRO A 147 -11.38 1.25 -11.02
N LEU A 148 -11.74 -0.03 -11.18
CA LEU A 148 -13.04 -0.53 -10.71
C LEU A 148 -13.13 -0.60 -9.18
N LEU A 149 -11.99 -0.66 -8.50
CA LEU A 149 -11.91 -0.68 -7.03
C LEU A 149 -11.51 0.68 -6.44
N SER A 150 -11.31 1.70 -7.28
CA SER A 150 -10.77 3.01 -6.90
C SER A 150 -11.49 3.68 -5.73
N GLU A 151 -12.83 3.71 -5.72
CA GLU A 151 -13.61 4.27 -4.60
C GLU A 151 -13.26 3.57 -3.29
N SER A 152 -13.29 2.24 -3.28
CA SER A 152 -12.99 1.44 -2.10
C SER A 152 -11.52 1.58 -1.65
N VAL A 153 -10.58 1.72 -2.59
CA VAL A 153 -9.17 1.95 -2.30
C VAL A 153 -8.98 3.33 -1.68
N VAL A 154 -9.57 4.38 -2.25
CA VAL A 154 -9.50 5.75 -1.73
C VAL A 154 -10.12 5.83 -0.35
N ASP A 155 -11.33 5.29 -0.17
CA ASP A 155 -12.03 5.23 1.11
C ASP A 155 -11.18 4.52 2.17
N LYS A 156 -10.65 3.33 1.85
CA LYS A 156 -9.85 2.59 2.82
C LYS A 156 -8.54 3.30 3.16
N THR A 157 -7.94 3.97 2.19
CA THR A 157 -6.73 4.77 2.39
C THR A 157 -7.02 5.95 3.31
N MET A 158 -8.14 6.64 3.12
CA MET A 158 -8.57 7.74 4.00
C MET A 158 -8.84 7.27 5.43
N GLU A 159 -9.48 6.11 5.60
CA GLU A 159 -9.68 5.50 6.93
C GLU A 159 -8.36 5.14 7.63
N SER A 160 -7.39 4.64 6.86
CA SER A 160 -6.11 4.18 7.39
C SER A 160 -5.15 5.33 7.69
N PHE A 161 -5.27 6.44 6.98
CA PHE A 161 -4.42 7.63 7.10
C PHE A 161 -5.27 8.91 7.22
N PRO A 162 -6.08 9.07 8.29
CA PRO A 162 -6.97 10.23 8.45
C PRO A 162 -6.21 11.57 8.50
N ASP A 163 -4.97 11.56 9.00
CA ASP A 163 -4.11 12.74 9.05
C ASP A 163 -3.66 13.23 7.66
N LYS A 164 -3.92 12.43 6.60
CA LYS A 164 -3.52 12.67 5.22
C LYS A 164 -4.72 12.88 4.28
N LEU A 165 -5.93 13.09 4.81
CA LEU A 165 -7.16 13.22 4.02
C LEU A 165 -7.05 14.17 2.83
N VAL A 166 -6.55 15.40 3.04
CA VAL A 166 -6.45 16.40 1.96
C VAL A 166 -5.50 15.94 0.85
N ALA A 167 -4.38 15.31 1.19
CA ALA A 167 -3.42 14.79 0.22
C ALA A 167 -4.01 13.62 -0.58
N ILE A 168 -4.69 12.69 0.10
CA ILE A 168 -5.40 11.56 -0.50
C ILE A 168 -6.48 12.05 -1.46
N LEU A 169 -7.33 12.97 -1.01
CA LEU A 169 -8.39 13.58 -1.82
C LEU A 169 -7.83 14.27 -3.05
N THR A 170 -6.81 15.12 -2.86
CA THR A 170 -6.18 15.86 -3.96
C THR A 170 -5.64 14.89 -5.01
N SER A 171 -4.88 13.87 -4.58
CA SER A 171 -4.33 12.86 -5.49
C SER A 171 -5.43 12.05 -6.20
N ALA A 172 -6.49 11.67 -5.50
CA ALA A 172 -7.59 10.90 -6.09
C ALA A 172 -8.41 11.73 -7.08
N ILE A 173 -8.69 13.00 -6.76
CA ILE A 173 -9.45 13.93 -7.61
C ILE A 173 -8.69 14.27 -8.88
N ASP A 174 -7.38 14.47 -8.80
CA ASP A 174 -6.55 14.76 -9.99
C ASP A 174 -6.57 13.61 -11.00
N VAL A 175 -6.70 12.37 -10.52
CA VAL A 175 -6.75 11.17 -11.37
C VAL A 175 -8.19 10.85 -11.83
N MET A 176 -9.17 11.02 -10.94
CA MET A 176 -10.57 10.61 -11.17
C MET A 176 -11.55 11.77 -10.86
N PRO A 177 -11.53 12.85 -11.66
CA PRO A 177 -12.31 14.06 -11.39
C PRO A 177 -13.82 13.84 -11.51
N GLU A 178 -14.29 12.75 -12.10
CA GLU A 178 -15.69 12.32 -12.12
C GLU A 178 -16.18 11.79 -10.77
N GLN A 179 -15.29 11.30 -9.91
CA GLN A 179 -15.62 10.72 -8.60
C GLN A 179 -15.54 11.71 -7.43
N VAL A 180 -15.25 12.99 -7.70
CA VAL A 180 -15.09 14.06 -6.68
C VAL A 180 -16.21 14.04 -5.62
N ALA A 181 -17.47 13.89 -6.03
CA ALA A 181 -18.59 13.90 -5.09
C ALA A 181 -18.56 12.71 -4.11
N ALA A 182 -18.17 11.52 -4.59
CA ALA A 182 -18.02 10.33 -3.75
C ALA A 182 -16.86 10.52 -2.76
N PHE A 183 -15.69 10.93 -3.25
CA PHE A 183 -14.51 11.12 -2.41
C PHE A 183 -14.72 12.18 -1.32
N ILE A 184 -15.30 13.34 -1.67
CA ILE A 184 -15.61 14.41 -0.71
C ILE A 184 -16.58 13.91 0.36
N LYS A 185 -17.62 13.16 -0.05
CA LYS A 185 -18.58 12.58 0.90
C LYS A 185 -17.90 11.63 1.88
N SER A 186 -17.05 10.73 1.40
CA SER A 186 -16.32 9.79 2.25
C SER A 186 -15.40 10.50 3.24
N ALA A 187 -14.62 11.49 2.78
CA ALA A 187 -13.74 12.25 3.65
C ALA A 187 -14.48 13.07 4.73
N MET A 188 -15.63 13.66 4.37
CA MET A 188 -16.47 14.39 5.32
C MET A 188 -17.08 13.47 6.40
N ASN A 189 -17.33 12.20 6.09
CA ASN A 189 -17.78 11.23 7.08
C ASN A 189 -16.69 10.87 8.10
N ILE A 190 -15.42 10.94 7.69
CA ILE A 190 -14.26 10.68 8.56
C ILE A 190 -13.99 11.87 9.49
N THR A 191 -14.18 13.10 9.00
CA THR A 191 -13.93 14.34 9.78
C THR A 191 -15.12 15.31 9.81
N PRO A 192 -16.28 14.93 10.38
CA PRO A 192 -17.51 15.73 10.28
C PRO A 192 -17.41 17.17 10.81
N GLU A 193 -16.52 17.40 11.77
CA GLU A 193 -16.32 18.71 12.41
C GLU A 193 -15.41 19.65 11.59
N GLU A 194 -14.66 19.13 10.61
CA GLU A 194 -13.67 19.88 9.83
C GLU A 194 -14.05 20.05 8.35
N ASN A 195 -15.30 19.74 7.99
CA ASN A 195 -15.76 19.69 6.60
C ASN A 195 -15.45 20.98 5.79
N SER A 196 -15.69 22.17 6.35
CA SER A 196 -15.40 23.44 5.64
C SER A 196 -13.90 23.62 5.39
N ARG A 197 -13.07 23.25 6.37
CA ARG A 197 -11.62 23.31 6.25
C ARG A 197 -11.11 22.32 5.21
N LEU A 198 -11.59 21.08 5.26
CA LEU A 198 -11.28 20.02 4.28
C LEU A 198 -11.56 20.49 2.85
N VAL A 199 -12.74 21.06 2.59
CA VAL A 199 -13.12 21.59 1.28
C VAL A 199 -12.21 22.73 0.85
N SER A 200 -11.95 23.70 1.74
CA SER A 200 -11.09 24.85 1.43
C SER A 200 -9.65 24.42 1.12
N GLU A 201 -9.06 23.54 1.94
CA GLU A 201 -7.69 23.06 1.75
C GLU A 201 -7.56 22.20 0.49
N THR A 202 -8.56 21.36 0.17
CA THR A 202 -8.58 20.56 -1.06
C THR A 202 -8.60 21.47 -2.30
N ILE A 203 -9.43 22.51 -2.31
CA ILE A 203 -9.47 23.49 -3.42
C ILE A 203 -8.12 24.22 -3.56
N LYS A 204 -7.49 24.61 -2.44
CA LYS A 204 -6.17 25.26 -2.45
C LYS A 204 -5.11 24.35 -3.05
N GLN A 205 -5.05 23.08 -2.63
CA GLN A 205 -4.04 22.13 -3.11
C GLN A 205 -4.22 21.79 -4.60
N LEU A 206 -5.46 21.72 -5.08
CA LEU A 206 -5.76 21.54 -6.50
C LEU A 206 -5.59 22.81 -7.35
N GLU A 207 -5.05 23.90 -6.79
CA GLU A 207 -4.88 25.19 -7.48
C GLU A 207 -6.18 25.69 -8.13
N GLN A 208 -7.30 25.54 -7.43
CA GLN A 208 -8.65 25.89 -7.91
C GLN A 208 -9.14 25.09 -9.13
N LYS A 209 -8.52 23.96 -9.46
CA LYS A 209 -9.12 22.97 -10.37
C LYS A 209 -10.31 22.31 -9.70
N HIS A 210 -11.27 21.87 -10.52
CA HIS A 210 -12.44 21.10 -10.09
C HIS A 210 -13.35 21.77 -9.02
N VAL A 211 -13.17 23.06 -8.73
CA VAL A 211 -13.91 23.80 -7.67
C VAL A 211 -15.41 23.52 -7.69
N GLN A 212 -16.05 23.62 -8.85
CA GLN A 212 -17.50 23.41 -8.97
C GLN A 212 -17.91 21.99 -8.56
N LYS A 213 -17.12 20.97 -8.94
CA LYS A 213 -17.37 19.58 -8.56
C LYS A 213 -17.14 19.36 -7.06
N ILE A 214 -16.13 20.02 -6.48
CA ILE A 214 -15.82 19.93 -5.05
C ILE A 214 -16.95 20.56 -4.23
N VAL A 215 -17.37 21.78 -4.59
CA VAL A 215 -18.49 22.48 -3.94
C VAL A 215 -19.78 21.68 -4.08
N ALA A 216 -20.12 21.22 -5.29
CA ALA A 216 -21.30 20.38 -5.52
C ALA A 216 -21.23 19.06 -4.74
N GLY A 217 -20.05 18.44 -4.68
CA GLY A 217 -19.80 17.24 -3.89
C GLY A 217 -20.02 17.45 -2.39
N ALA A 218 -19.52 18.56 -1.85
CA ALA A 218 -19.71 18.93 -0.45
C ALA A 218 -21.20 19.15 -0.12
N VAL A 219 -21.93 19.83 -0.99
CA VAL A 219 -23.39 20.03 -0.84
C VAL A 219 -24.14 18.70 -0.92
N ALA A 220 -23.79 17.83 -1.87
CA ALA A 220 -24.37 16.50 -1.99
C ALA A 220 -24.05 15.59 -0.78
N ALA A 221 -22.93 15.83 -0.11
CA ALA A 221 -22.53 15.18 1.14
C ALA A 221 -23.24 15.76 2.38
N GLY A 222 -24.08 16.78 2.23
CA GLY A 222 -24.90 17.35 3.31
C GLY A 222 -24.35 18.65 3.91
N MET A 223 -23.27 19.22 3.35
CA MET A 223 -22.84 20.58 3.71
C MET A 223 -23.89 21.60 3.23
N LYS A 224 -24.13 22.66 4.00
CA LYS A 224 -24.96 23.76 3.50
C LYS A 224 -24.26 24.45 2.32
N GLU A 225 -25.03 24.82 1.31
CA GLU A 225 -24.50 25.48 0.12
C GLU A 225 -23.72 26.76 0.45
N GLU A 226 -24.21 27.57 1.39
CA GLU A 226 -23.52 28.76 1.87
C GLU A 226 -22.15 28.44 2.49
N ASP A 227 -22.06 27.39 3.31
CA ASP A 227 -20.81 26.98 3.95
C ASP A 227 -19.80 26.45 2.91
N ALA A 228 -20.28 25.72 1.89
CA ALA A 228 -19.45 25.22 0.79
C ALA A 228 -18.91 26.36 -0.10
N ILE A 229 -19.75 27.36 -0.40
CA ILE A 229 -19.35 28.57 -1.13
C ILE A 229 -18.33 29.36 -0.32
N ASN A 230 -18.55 29.56 0.98
CA ASN A 230 -17.63 30.28 1.86
C ASN A 230 -16.26 29.58 1.93
N ALA A 231 -16.23 28.26 2.04
CA ALA A 231 -14.98 27.48 2.00
C ALA A 231 -14.19 27.68 0.69
N ALA A 232 -14.89 27.76 -0.46
CA ALA A 232 -14.27 28.06 -1.74
C ALA A 232 -13.76 29.50 -1.83
N LEU A 233 -14.48 30.49 -1.29
CA LEU A 233 -14.02 31.88 -1.21
C LEU A 233 -12.76 32.01 -0.31
N GLU A 234 -12.71 31.29 0.82
CA GLU A 234 -11.53 31.19 1.68
C GLU A 234 -10.33 30.51 0.99
N ALA A 235 -10.61 29.70 -0.03
CA ALA A 235 -9.62 29.13 -0.94
C ALA A 235 -9.11 30.09 -2.03
N GLY A 236 -9.60 31.33 -2.03
CA GLY A 236 -9.22 32.36 -3.00
C GLY A 236 -9.94 32.27 -4.33
N VAL A 237 -11.03 31.48 -4.42
CA VAL A 237 -11.88 31.43 -5.60
C VAL A 237 -12.71 32.71 -5.70
N SER A 238 -12.83 33.28 -6.89
CA SER A 238 -13.63 34.48 -7.14
C SER A 238 -15.13 34.14 -7.24
N LYS A 239 -16.00 35.10 -6.89
CA LYS A 239 -17.46 34.94 -7.04
C LYS A 239 -17.86 34.68 -8.49
N GLU A 240 -17.13 35.25 -9.45
CA GLU A 240 -17.35 35.08 -10.88
C GLU A 240 -17.00 33.66 -11.35
N GLN A 241 -15.99 33.01 -10.77
CA GLN A 241 -15.65 31.60 -11.08
C GLN A 241 -16.72 30.64 -10.56
N LEU A 242 -17.33 30.95 -9.41
CA LEU A 242 -18.44 30.17 -8.85
C LEU A 242 -19.75 30.38 -9.63
N ALA A 243 -19.99 31.59 -10.15
CA ALA A 243 -21.21 31.91 -10.91
C ALA A 243 -21.22 31.42 -12.37
N LYS A 244 -20.06 31.03 -12.94
CA LYS A 244 -19.89 30.94 -14.39
C LYS A 244 -20.59 29.78 -15.12
N ASN A 245 -21.19 28.79 -14.46
CA ASN A 245 -21.82 27.64 -15.14
C ASN A 245 -23.07 27.07 -14.41
N ASN A 246 -23.94 27.93 -13.88
CA ASN A 246 -25.32 27.51 -13.57
C ASN A 246 -26.14 27.30 -14.84
#